data_AF-A0A0G0GA10-F1
#
_entry.id   AF-A0A0G0GA10-F1
#
_cell.length_a   1.000
_cell.length_b   1.000
_cell.length_c   1.000
_cell.angle_alpha   90.00
_cell.angle_beta   90.00
_cell.angle_gamma   90.00
#
_symmetry.space_group_name_H-M   'P 1'
#
loop_
_entity.id
_entity.type
_entity.pdbx_description
1 polymer ?
#
loop_
_entity_poly.entity_id
_entity_poly.type
_entity_poly.pdbx_seq_one_letter_code
_entity_poly.pdbx_strand_id
1 'polypeptide(L)'
;MTTSQKLSTGVDARNIRNIVLMRPVNSMIEFKQIIGRGTRLFDGKEYFSILDFVDAYKHFSDPEWDGDPIDQTTEPEPQPPKGPGGDEPPIPPEPPIEPRKKLKIKLRDGKEREIQHMIATSFWNADGKPISIQEFMDNMFGAMPEFFKSEEELRKIWSNPTTRNAFLEKIAEKGFGKDELEMLQKMIDAEQSDLFDVLTYISFLTPPISRVERVKQVKEKIFNGLGKQQKEFLDFVLSKYEEKGVEELSEEKLPILLNLKYHAIADAVNALGAVESIRSTFFNFQKNLYAKET
;
A
#
# COMPACT_ATOMS: atom_id res chain seq x y z
N MET A 1 -3.42 -2.76 -29.16
CA MET A 1 -3.22 -3.64 -30.35
C MET A 1 -4.41 -4.58 -30.40
N THR A 2 -5.19 -4.56 -31.48
CA THR A 2 -6.44 -5.34 -31.59
C THR A 2 -6.26 -6.40 -32.66
N THR A 3 -6.60 -7.66 -32.39
CA THR A 3 -6.45 -8.75 -33.37
C THR A 3 -7.58 -9.76 -33.22
N SER A 4 -8.23 -10.12 -34.33
CA SER A 4 -9.37 -11.05 -34.30
C SER A 4 -9.01 -12.49 -34.63
N GLN A 5 -7.97 -12.83 -35.41
CA GLN A 5 -7.63 -14.26 -35.61
C GLN A 5 -6.30 -14.62 -36.30
N LYS A 6 -5.44 -13.68 -36.70
CA LYS A 6 -4.13 -14.05 -37.30
C LYS A 6 -3.02 -13.08 -36.91
N LEU A 7 -2.19 -13.53 -35.97
CA LEU A 7 -0.75 -13.37 -36.06
C LEU A 7 -0.15 -14.76 -36.27
N SER A 8 -0.48 -15.37 -37.41
CA SER A 8 0.45 -16.28 -38.05
C SER A 8 1.62 -15.41 -38.53
N THR A 9 2.78 -15.60 -37.91
CA THR A 9 4.08 -14.95 -38.13
C THR A 9 4.22 -13.48 -37.70
N GLY A 10 4.91 -13.24 -36.57
CA GLY A 10 5.91 -12.16 -36.53
C GLY A 10 5.79 -11.00 -35.53
N VAL A 11 4.94 -11.04 -34.50
CA VAL A 11 4.94 -9.96 -33.48
C VAL A 11 5.19 -10.51 -32.08
N ASP A 12 6.42 -10.28 -31.57
CA ASP A 12 6.84 -10.60 -30.21
C ASP A 12 6.62 -9.39 -29.29
N ALA A 13 5.43 -9.31 -28.68
CA ALA A 13 5.14 -8.35 -27.62
C ALA A 13 5.45 -9.00 -26.26
N ARG A 14 6.59 -8.63 -25.65
CA ARG A 14 7.02 -9.16 -24.34
C ARG A 14 6.34 -8.47 -23.15
N ASN A 15 6.04 -7.18 -23.27
CA ASN A 15 5.42 -6.38 -22.21
C ASN A 15 3.89 -6.25 -22.38
N ILE A 16 3.17 -7.36 -22.32
CA ILE A 16 1.70 -7.36 -22.39
C ILE A 16 1.14 -7.09 -20.99
N ARG A 17 0.49 -5.94 -20.78
CA ARG A 17 -0.14 -5.54 -19.50
C ARG A 17 -1.66 -5.66 -19.47
N ASN A 18 -2.31 -5.70 -20.63
CA ASN A 18 -3.76 -5.82 -20.74
C ASN A 18 -4.12 -6.78 -21.88
N ILE A 19 -5.02 -7.73 -21.61
CA ILE A 19 -5.64 -8.63 -22.58
C ILE A 19 -7.14 -8.32 -22.59
N VAL A 20 -7.70 -8.05 -23.77
CA VAL A 20 -9.12 -7.74 -23.91
C VAL A 20 -9.77 -8.79 -24.82
N LEU A 21 -10.72 -9.56 -24.28
CA LEU A 21 -11.46 -10.58 -25.01
C LEU A 21 -12.78 -9.96 -25.49
N MET A 22 -12.86 -9.69 -26.80
CA MET A 22 -14.06 -9.13 -27.44
C MET A 22 -14.75 -10.12 -28.39
N ARG A 23 -14.26 -11.36 -28.46
CA ARG A 23 -14.88 -12.44 -29.25
C ARG A 23 -14.88 -13.74 -28.45
N PRO A 24 -15.90 -14.61 -28.64
CA PRO A 24 -15.90 -15.94 -28.05
C PRO A 24 -14.64 -16.72 -28.40
N VAL A 25 -14.10 -17.44 -27.41
CA VAL A 25 -12.95 -18.34 -27.56
C VAL A 25 -13.50 -19.76 -27.67
N ASN A 26 -13.20 -20.44 -28.77
CA ASN A 26 -13.89 -21.69 -29.11
C ASN A 26 -13.16 -22.93 -28.57
N SER A 27 -11.99 -22.77 -27.94
CA SER A 27 -11.25 -23.89 -27.34
C SER A 27 -10.39 -23.48 -26.14
N MET A 28 -10.25 -24.39 -25.18
CA MET A 28 -9.41 -24.21 -23.98
C MET A 28 -7.94 -23.96 -24.35
N ILE A 29 -7.45 -24.62 -25.39
CA ILE A 29 -6.06 -24.45 -25.87
C ILE A 29 -5.85 -23.03 -26.40
N GLU A 30 -6.81 -22.50 -27.16
CA GLU A 30 -6.77 -21.11 -27.63
C GLU A 30 -6.82 -20.12 -26.45
N PHE A 31 -7.68 -20.38 -25.46
CA PHE A 31 -7.79 -19.56 -24.24
C PHE A 31 -6.46 -19.50 -23.47
N LYS A 32 -5.90 -20.67 -23.11
CA LYS A 32 -4.61 -20.76 -22.40
C LYS A 32 -3.46 -20.15 -23.19
N GLN A 33 -3.47 -20.24 -24.53
CA GLN A 33 -2.47 -19.57 -25.35
C GLN A 33 -2.62 -18.04 -25.40
N ILE A 34 -3.83 -17.50 -25.28
CA ILE A 34 -4.05 -16.05 -25.18
C ILE A 34 -3.54 -15.54 -23.83
N ILE A 35 -3.95 -16.19 -22.73
CA ILE A 35 -3.55 -15.80 -21.37
C ILE A 35 -2.03 -15.97 -21.16
N GLY A 36 -1.44 -17.05 -21.69
CA GLY A 36 0.01 -17.31 -21.62
C GLY A 36 0.89 -16.25 -22.28
N ARG A 37 0.30 -15.33 -23.07
CA ARG A 37 1.03 -14.16 -23.58
C ARG A 37 1.18 -13.07 -22.52
N GLY A 38 0.21 -12.96 -21.62
CA GLY A 38 0.20 -12.03 -20.48
C GLY A 38 1.07 -12.50 -19.31
N THR A 39 1.29 -13.80 -19.14
CA THR A 39 2.09 -14.34 -18.01
C THR A 39 3.61 -14.19 -18.18
N ARG A 40 4.09 -13.68 -19.33
CA ARG A 40 5.51 -13.45 -19.55
C ARG A 40 6.04 -12.36 -18.62
N LEU A 41 7.13 -12.67 -17.92
CA LEU A 41 7.86 -11.75 -17.05
C LEU A 41 8.51 -10.63 -17.89
N PHE A 42 8.45 -9.41 -17.38
CA PHE A 42 9.08 -8.22 -17.97
C PHE A 42 9.41 -7.23 -16.85
N ASP A 43 10.55 -6.55 -16.91
CA ASP A 43 10.97 -5.62 -15.85
C ASP A 43 9.94 -4.49 -15.66
N GLY A 44 9.51 -4.28 -14.41
CA GLY A 44 8.45 -3.32 -14.08
C GLY A 44 7.05 -3.78 -14.51
N LYS A 45 6.81 -5.09 -14.56
CA LYS A 45 5.51 -5.69 -14.80
C LYS A 45 5.26 -6.80 -13.77
N GLU A 46 4.62 -6.39 -12.68
CA GLU A 46 4.23 -7.29 -11.58
C GLU A 46 2.89 -8.00 -11.84
N TYR A 47 2.06 -7.48 -12.75
CA TYR A 47 0.77 -8.06 -13.11
C TYR A 47 0.36 -7.72 -14.55
N PHE A 48 -0.70 -8.38 -15.04
CA PHE A 48 -1.44 -8.01 -16.25
C PHE A 48 -2.94 -8.19 -16.03
N SER A 49 -3.75 -7.39 -16.70
CA SER A 49 -5.21 -7.42 -16.55
C SER A 49 -5.86 -8.19 -17.70
N ILE A 50 -6.92 -8.93 -17.42
CA ILE A 50 -7.79 -9.56 -18.42
C ILE A 50 -9.15 -8.88 -18.33
N LEU A 51 -9.64 -8.35 -19.44
CA LEU A 51 -10.96 -7.74 -19.59
C LEU A 51 -11.77 -8.63 -20.53
N ASP A 52 -12.73 -9.37 -19.98
CA ASP A 52 -13.56 -10.33 -20.72
C ASP A 52 -14.97 -9.76 -20.98
N PHE A 53 -15.29 -9.49 -22.24
CA PHE A 53 -16.59 -8.96 -22.67
C PHE A 53 -17.51 -10.03 -23.28
N VAL A 54 -17.06 -11.29 -23.30
CA VAL A 54 -17.77 -12.40 -23.96
C VAL A 54 -17.96 -13.60 -23.04
N ASP A 55 -17.69 -13.43 -21.75
CA ASP A 55 -17.77 -14.47 -20.73
C ASP A 55 -17.00 -15.75 -21.08
N ALA A 56 -15.86 -15.62 -21.77
CA ALA A 56 -15.01 -16.75 -22.11
C ALA A 56 -14.50 -17.50 -20.87
N TYR A 57 -14.30 -16.79 -19.75
CA TYR A 57 -13.89 -17.40 -18.47
C TYR A 57 -14.86 -18.48 -17.96
N LYS A 58 -16.17 -18.35 -18.23
CA LYS A 58 -17.20 -19.32 -17.77
C LYS A 58 -17.01 -20.70 -18.38
N HIS A 59 -16.41 -20.79 -19.56
CA HIS A 59 -16.23 -22.03 -20.30
C HIS A 59 -14.91 -22.75 -19.99
N PHE A 60 -13.98 -22.06 -19.32
CA PHE A 60 -12.59 -22.50 -19.19
C PHE A 60 -12.02 -22.34 -17.78
N SER A 61 -12.88 -22.18 -16.77
CA SER A 61 -12.47 -22.27 -15.37
C SER A 61 -11.95 -23.68 -15.10
N ASP A 62 -10.64 -23.80 -14.90
CA ASP A 62 -9.95 -25.01 -14.50
C ASP A 62 -9.49 -24.83 -13.05
N PRO A 63 -10.25 -25.28 -12.04
CA PRO A 63 -9.95 -24.98 -10.63
C PRO A 63 -8.56 -25.46 -10.16
N GLU A 64 -7.99 -26.48 -10.80
CA GLU A 64 -6.64 -26.97 -10.51
C GLU A 64 -5.54 -26.09 -11.12
N TRP A 65 -5.85 -25.28 -12.13
CA TRP A 65 -4.90 -24.43 -12.86
C TRP A 65 -5.12 -22.93 -12.63
N ASP A 66 -6.38 -22.49 -12.56
CA ASP A 66 -6.85 -21.10 -12.45
C ASP A 66 -7.21 -20.69 -11.01
N GLY A 67 -7.44 -21.66 -10.11
CA GLY A 67 -8.05 -21.41 -8.80
C GLY A 67 -9.56 -21.15 -8.89
N ASP A 68 -10.20 -20.92 -7.73
CA ASP A 68 -11.65 -20.69 -7.67
C ASP A 68 -12.06 -19.39 -8.39
N PRO A 69 -13.07 -19.41 -9.29
CA PRO A 69 -13.54 -18.22 -9.96
C PRO A 69 -14.20 -17.25 -8.97
N ILE A 70 -13.77 -16.00 -8.97
CA ILE A 70 -14.42 -14.92 -8.23
C ILE A 70 -15.50 -14.33 -9.15
N ASP A 71 -16.75 -14.73 -8.95
CA ASP A 71 -17.89 -14.16 -9.67
C ASP A 71 -18.11 -12.70 -9.21
N GLN A 72 -17.86 -11.75 -10.11
CA GLN A 72 -18.14 -10.32 -9.90
C GLN A 72 -19.26 -9.80 -10.81
N THR A 73 -19.93 -10.66 -11.57
CA THR A 73 -21.03 -10.25 -12.44
C THR A 73 -22.36 -10.31 -11.71
N THR A 74 -22.68 -9.28 -10.91
CA THR A 74 -24.10 -8.94 -10.72
C THR A 74 -24.52 -8.15 -11.96
N GLU A 75 -24.89 -8.84 -13.04
CA GLU A 75 -25.44 -8.17 -14.23
C GLU A 75 -26.72 -7.42 -13.84
N PRO A 76 -26.85 -6.12 -14.16
CA PRO A 76 -28.14 -5.45 -14.16
C PRO A 76 -28.99 -6.01 -15.32
N GLU A 77 -30.28 -6.26 -15.07
CA GLU A 77 -31.20 -6.75 -16.10
C GLU A 77 -31.16 -5.91 -17.39
N PRO A 78 -31.24 -6.53 -18.58
CA PRO A 78 -31.18 -5.81 -19.84
C PRO A 78 -32.45 -4.97 -20.05
N GLN A 79 -32.29 -3.65 -20.07
CA GLN A 79 -33.34 -2.73 -20.50
C GLN A 79 -33.53 -2.76 -22.04
N PRO A 80 -34.75 -2.58 -22.55
CA PRO A 80 -35.04 -2.70 -23.98
C PRO A 80 -34.42 -1.53 -24.79
N PRO A 81 -34.06 -1.74 -26.07
CA PRO A 81 -33.35 -0.75 -26.85
C PRO A 81 -34.27 0.43 -27.23
N LYS A 82 -33.85 1.65 -26.91
CA LYS A 82 -34.43 2.89 -27.46
C LYS A 82 -33.71 3.26 -28.77
N GLY A 83 -34.50 3.57 -29.79
CA GLY A 83 -34.06 3.87 -31.16
C GLY A 83 -33.25 5.17 -31.32
N PRO A 84 -32.80 5.46 -32.56
CA PRO A 84 -31.73 6.42 -32.80
C PRO A 84 -32.26 7.84 -32.95
N GLY A 85 -31.60 8.80 -32.29
CA GLY A 85 -31.80 10.22 -32.60
C GLY A 85 -31.22 11.18 -31.57
N GLY A 86 -30.17 11.90 -31.99
CA GLY A 86 -30.02 13.33 -31.72
C GLY A 86 -29.39 13.78 -30.39
N ASP A 87 -28.28 14.49 -30.54
CA ASP A 87 -27.66 15.48 -29.65
C ASP A 87 -26.85 14.98 -28.43
N GLU A 88 -25.59 15.44 -28.38
CA GLU A 88 -24.61 15.17 -27.31
C GLU A 88 -25.18 15.56 -25.93
N PRO A 89 -25.18 14.65 -24.93
CA PRO A 89 -25.61 14.99 -23.58
C PRO A 89 -24.48 15.73 -22.82
N PRO A 90 -24.84 16.59 -21.85
CA PRO A 90 -23.87 17.16 -20.93
C PRO A 90 -23.18 16.05 -20.13
N ILE A 91 -21.90 16.26 -19.81
CA ILE A 91 -21.09 15.34 -18.99
C ILE A 91 -21.89 14.98 -17.71
N PRO A 92 -22.16 13.69 -17.44
CA PRO A 92 -22.91 13.30 -16.24
C PRO A 92 -22.12 13.73 -14.99
N PRO A 93 -22.79 14.14 -13.91
CA PRO A 93 -22.12 14.26 -12.62
C PRO A 93 -21.49 12.90 -12.28
N GLU A 94 -20.25 12.91 -11.76
CA GLU A 94 -19.57 11.69 -11.32
C GLU A 94 -20.53 10.84 -10.47
N PRO A 95 -20.65 9.53 -10.75
CA PRO A 95 -21.50 8.67 -9.95
C PRO A 95 -21.05 8.77 -8.49
N PRO A 96 -21.99 8.81 -7.52
CA PRO A 96 -21.63 8.78 -6.11
C PRO A 96 -20.79 7.54 -5.86
N ILE A 97 -19.62 7.71 -5.25
CA ILE A 97 -18.76 6.61 -4.82
C ILE A 97 -19.63 5.72 -3.92
N GLU A 98 -19.97 4.52 -4.39
CA GLU A 98 -20.71 3.57 -3.57
C GLU A 98 -19.94 3.34 -2.26
N PRO A 99 -20.62 3.32 -1.10
CA PRO A 99 -19.95 3.10 0.17
C PRO A 99 -19.21 1.75 0.12
N ARG A 100 -17.89 1.82 0.21
CA ARG A 100 -16.99 0.66 0.26
C ARG A 100 -17.49 -0.33 1.33
N LYS A 101 -17.76 -1.58 0.94
CA LYS A 101 -18.24 -2.61 1.87
C LYS A 101 -17.14 -2.95 2.87
N LYS A 102 -17.33 -2.58 4.13
CA LYS A 102 -16.43 -2.97 5.24
C LYS A 102 -16.67 -4.42 5.64
N LEU A 103 -15.63 -5.25 5.60
CA LEU A 103 -15.60 -6.60 6.16
C LEU A 103 -15.14 -6.53 7.62
N LYS A 104 -15.76 -7.32 8.50
CA LYS A 104 -15.28 -7.51 9.87
C LYS A 104 -14.55 -8.85 9.97
N ILE A 105 -13.27 -8.80 10.31
CA ILE A 105 -12.41 -9.96 10.49
C ILE A 105 -12.20 -10.20 11.98
N LYS A 106 -12.47 -11.42 12.45
CA LYS A 106 -12.20 -11.82 13.84
C LYS A 106 -10.84 -12.52 13.90
N LEU A 107 -9.89 -11.96 14.64
CA LEU A 107 -8.55 -12.54 14.78
C LEU A 107 -8.51 -13.56 15.93
N ARG A 108 -7.40 -14.30 16.05
CA ARG A 108 -7.13 -15.28 17.13
C ARG A 108 -7.28 -14.72 18.55
N ASP A 109 -7.16 -13.40 18.73
CA ASP A 109 -7.41 -12.69 20.00
C ASP A 109 -8.91 -12.55 20.35
N GLY A 110 -9.80 -13.01 19.46
CA GLY A 110 -11.25 -12.93 19.60
C GLY A 110 -11.83 -11.55 19.28
N LYS A 111 -11.01 -10.57 18.91
CA LYS A 111 -11.41 -9.20 18.60
C LYS A 111 -11.63 -9.02 17.11
N GLU A 112 -12.54 -8.11 16.76
CA GLU A 112 -12.85 -7.77 15.37
C GLU A 112 -11.95 -6.63 14.87
N ARG A 113 -11.56 -6.68 13.60
CA ARG A 113 -10.93 -5.58 12.85
C ARG A 113 -11.83 -5.22 11.68
N GLU A 114 -12.00 -3.93 11.43
CA GLU A 114 -12.72 -3.44 10.25
C GLU A 114 -11.74 -3.34 9.09
N ILE A 115 -12.06 -4.02 7.99
CA ILE A 115 -11.29 -4.03 6.75
C ILE A 115 -12.15 -3.39 5.66
N GLN A 116 -11.69 -2.28 5.09
CA GLN A 116 -12.49 -1.44 4.21
C GLN A 116 -12.48 -1.90 2.74
N HIS A 117 -11.52 -2.72 2.30
CA HIS A 117 -11.53 -3.19 0.92
C HIS A 117 -10.76 -4.48 0.69
N MET A 118 -11.34 -5.34 -0.14
CA MET A 118 -10.63 -6.36 -0.90
C MET A 118 -9.81 -5.64 -1.97
N ILE A 119 -8.49 -5.60 -1.81
CA ILE A 119 -7.63 -5.61 -2.98
C ILE A 119 -7.70 -7.06 -3.50
N ALA A 120 -7.98 -7.25 -4.79
CA ALA A 120 -7.95 -8.56 -5.45
C ALA A 120 -6.51 -9.05 -5.56
N THR A 121 -5.85 -9.22 -4.42
CA THR A 121 -4.50 -9.71 -4.29
C THR A 121 -4.61 -11.08 -3.65
N SER A 122 -4.21 -12.11 -4.39
CA SER A 122 -3.90 -13.39 -3.78
C SER A 122 -2.73 -13.17 -2.84
N PHE A 123 -2.92 -13.39 -1.55
CA PHE A 123 -1.82 -13.36 -0.57
C PHE A 123 -1.03 -14.63 -0.76
N TRP A 124 0.30 -14.57 -0.66
CA TRP A 124 1.12 -15.76 -0.70
C TRP A 124 1.86 -15.86 0.62
N ASN A 125 1.92 -17.04 1.22
CA ASN A 125 2.77 -17.27 2.38
C ASN A 125 4.25 -17.37 1.95
N ALA A 126 5.16 -17.47 2.92
CA ALA A 126 6.60 -17.62 2.66
C ALA A 126 6.95 -18.87 1.82
N ASP A 127 6.06 -19.86 1.73
CA ASP A 127 6.22 -21.06 0.91
C ASP A 127 5.66 -20.91 -0.52
N GLY A 128 5.16 -19.72 -0.89
CA GLY A 128 4.55 -19.48 -2.19
C GLY A 128 3.21 -20.20 -2.38
N LYS A 129 2.41 -20.36 -1.31
CA LYS A 129 1.01 -20.82 -1.39
C LYS A 129 0.02 -19.69 -1.21
N PRO A 130 -1.09 -19.67 -1.95
CA PRO A 130 -2.11 -18.64 -1.78
C PRO A 130 -2.77 -18.81 -0.40
N ILE A 131 -2.95 -17.71 0.32
CA ILE A 131 -3.65 -17.64 1.61
C ILE A 131 -4.77 -16.60 1.53
N SER A 132 -5.78 -16.75 2.37
CA SER A 132 -6.87 -15.78 2.51
C SER A 132 -6.42 -14.52 3.25
N ILE A 133 -7.20 -13.44 3.13
CA ILE A 133 -7.01 -12.20 3.92
C ILE A 133 -7.01 -12.53 5.42
N GLN A 134 -7.93 -13.40 5.85
CA GLN A 134 -8.04 -13.83 7.25
C GLN A 134 -6.75 -14.52 7.71
N GLU A 135 -6.23 -15.46 6.93
CA GLU A 135 -4.99 -16.18 7.26
C GLU A 135 -3.78 -15.25 7.23
N PHE A 136 -3.70 -14.33 6.27
CA PHE A 136 -2.65 -13.31 6.24
C PHE A 136 -2.67 -12.49 7.54
N MET A 137 -3.84 -11.98 7.92
CA MET A 137 -4.02 -11.17 9.13
C MET A 137 -3.71 -11.97 10.40
N ASP A 138 -4.13 -13.23 10.47
CA ASP A 138 -3.84 -14.13 11.59
C ASP A 138 -2.34 -14.47 11.69
N ASN A 139 -1.66 -14.67 10.56
CA ASN A 139 -0.23 -14.92 10.51
C ASN A 139 0.57 -13.68 10.94
N MET A 140 0.20 -12.51 10.41
CA MET A 140 0.84 -11.24 10.75
C MET A 140 0.63 -10.91 12.23
N PHE A 141 -0.61 -10.97 12.70
CA PHE A 141 -0.95 -10.75 14.11
C PHE A 141 -0.25 -11.78 15.02
N GLY A 142 -0.20 -13.05 14.61
CA GLY A 142 0.49 -14.11 15.34
C GLY A 142 2.00 -13.89 15.47
N ALA A 143 2.62 -13.21 14.51
CA ALA A 143 4.05 -12.90 14.53
C ALA A 143 4.39 -11.64 15.35
N MET A 144 3.50 -10.64 15.43
CA MET A 144 3.77 -9.37 16.13
C MET A 144 4.27 -9.51 17.58
N PRO A 145 3.73 -10.43 18.43
CA PRO A 145 4.21 -10.64 19.79
C PRO A 145 5.67 -11.06 19.92
N GLU A 146 6.31 -11.56 18.86
CA GLU A 146 7.74 -11.86 18.85
C GLU A 146 8.61 -10.58 18.85
N PHE A 147 8.04 -9.46 18.40
CA PHE A 147 8.77 -8.20 18.21
C PHE A 147 8.49 -7.15 19.28
N PHE A 148 7.25 -7.10 19.80
CA PHE A 148 6.85 -6.19 20.87
C PHE A 148 5.64 -6.75 21.64
N LYS A 149 5.56 -6.44 22.93
CA LYS A 149 4.51 -6.93 23.84
C LYS A 149 3.48 -5.87 24.21
N SER A 150 3.81 -4.60 24.02
CA SER A 150 2.91 -3.48 24.30
C SER A 150 3.12 -2.33 23.31
N GLU A 151 2.16 -1.41 23.30
CA GLU A 151 2.24 -0.18 22.53
C GLU A 151 3.45 0.68 22.95
N GLU A 152 3.77 0.72 24.25
CA GLU A 152 4.94 1.43 24.78
C GLU A 152 6.26 0.83 24.28
N GLU A 153 6.34 -0.51 24.18
CA GLU A 153 7.52 -1.18 23.63
C GLU A 153 7.69 -0.88 22.14
N LEU A 154 6.60 -1.01 21.36
CA LEU A 154 6.61 -0.62 19.95
C LEU A 154 7.02 0.84 19.78
N ARG A 155 6.48 1.75 20.60
CA ARG A 155 6.82 3.19 20.57
C ARG A 155 8.29 3.45 20.87
N LYS A 156 8.87 2.72 21.84
CA LYS A 156 10.30 2.82 22.16
C LYS A 156 11.18 2.37 21.00
N ILE A 157 10.79 1.30 20.31
CA ILE A 157 11.48 0.80 19.11
C ILE A 157 11.32 1.79 17.95
N TRP A 158 10.10 2.25 17.71
CA TRP A 158 9.73 3.01 16.51
C TRP A 158 10.20 4.46 16.52
N SER A 159 10.28 5.07 17.71
CA SER A 159 10.64 6.49 17.87
C SER A 159 12.13 6.80 17.66
N ASN A 160 12.96 5.76 17.50
CA ASN A 160 14.37 5.90 17.14
C ASN A 160 14.59 5.30 15.74
N PRO A 161 15.14 6.06 14.78
CA PRO A 161 15.37 5.61 13.40
C PRO A 161 16.14 4.30 13.29
N THR A 162 17.18 4.12 14.11
CA THR A 162 18.05 2.94 14.05
C THR A 162 17.30 1.68 14.49
N THR A 163 16.57 1.76 15.60
CA THR A 163 15.79 0.62 16.10
C THR A 163 14.56 0.35 15.25
N ARG A 164 13.95 1.39 14.65
CA ARG A 164 12.85 1.25 13.68
C ARG A 164 13.31 0.52 12.42
N ASN A 165 14.46 0.89 11.85
CA ASN A 165 15.00 0.21 10.68
C ASN A 165 15.29 -1.26 10.98
N ALA A 166 15.98 -1.56 12.08
CA ALA A 166 16.25 -2.93 12.49
C ALA A 166 14.96 -3.74 12.77
N PHE A 167 13.89 -3.09 13.22
CA PHE A 167 12.59 -3.72 13.40
C PHE A 167 11.94 -4.07 12.06
N LEU A 168 11.94 -3.12 11.12
CA LEU A 168 11.39 -3.33 9.77
C LEU A 168 12.13 -4.45 9.02
N GLU A 169 13.46 -4.51 9.12
CA GLU A 169 14.27 -5.59 8.55
C GLU A 169 13.86 -6.96 9.10
N LYS A 170 13.75 -7.10 10.43
CA LYS A 170 13.38 -8.37 11.06
C LYS A 170 11.96 -8.82 10.74
N ILE A 171 11.03 -7.87 10.58
CA ILE A 171 9.66 -8.18 10.17
C ILE A 171 9.60 -8.58 8.69
N ALA A 172 10.41 -7.94 7.84
CA ALA A 172 10.57 -8.35 6.44
C ALA A 172 11.14 -9.77 6.32
N GLU A 173 12.10 -10.17 7.17
CA GLU A 173 12.61 -11.54 7.25
C GLU A 173 11.53 -12.58 7.61
N LYS A 174 10.45 -12.17 8.27
CA LYS A 174 9.27 -13.02 8.54
C LYS A 174 8.24 -13.02 7.41
N GLY A 175 8.52 -12.36 6.29
CA GLY A 175 7.63 -12.26 5.14
C GLY A 175 6.63 -11.12 5.21
N PHE A 176 6.88 -10.12 6.07
CA PHE A 176 6.05 -8.93 6.19
C PHE A 176 6.86 -7.68 5.81
N GLY A 177 7.30 -7.62 4.56
CA GLY A 177 8.08 -6.51 4.04
C GLY A 177 7.26 -5.24 3.88
N LYS A 178 7.87 -4.27 3.18
CA LYS A 178 7.24 -2.97 2.89
C LYS A 178 5.91 -3.14 2.16
N ASP A 179 5.86 -4.02 1.17
CA ASP A 179 4.68 -4.20 0.33
C ASP A 179 3.50 -4.77 1.14
N GLU A 180 3.76 -5.74 2.02
CA GLU A 180 2.75 -6.30 2.93
C GLU A 180 2.24 -5.25 3.93
N LEU A 181 3.14 -4.40 4.44
CA LEU A 181 2.77 -3.33 5.36
C LEU A 181 1.95 -2.22 4.66
N GLU A 182 2.33 -1.80 3.44
CA GLU A 182 1.55 -0.84 2.65
C GLU A 182 0.19 -1.41 2.25
N MET A 183 0.14 -2.70 1.92
CA MET A 183 -1.12 -3.39 1.65
C MET A 183 -2.02 -3.38 2.88
N LEU A 184 -1.46 -3.64 4.07
CA LEU A 184 -2.18 -3.56 5.33
C LEU A 184 -2.77 -2.16 5.56
N GLN A 185 -2.02 -1.10 5.28
CA GLN A 185 -2.55 0.27 5.37
C GLN A 185 -3.81 0.45 4.52
N LYS A 186 -3.78 0.01 3.26
CA LYS A 186 -4.92 0.09 2.35
C LYS A 186 -6.12 -0.73 2.83
N MET A 187 -5.86 -1.93 3.37
CA MET A 187 -6.91 -2.80 3.88
C MET A 187 -7.70 -2.17 5.03
N ILE A 188 -7.05 -1.38 5.88
CA ILE A 188 -7.69 -0.72 7.03
C ILE A 188 -8.02 0.76 6.77
N ASP A 189 -7.95 1.24 5.52
CA ASP A 189 -8.17 2.65 5.13
C ASP A 189 -7.27 3.65 5.87
N ALA A 190 -6.00 3.28 6.05
CA ALA A 190 -5.00 4.03 6.81
C ALA A 190 -3.76 4.38 5.98
N GLU A 191 -3.88 4.57 4.66
CA GLU A 191 -2.75 4.98 3.79
C GLU A 191 -2.15 6.35 4.19
N GLN A 192 -2.98 7.19 4.80
CA GLN A 192 -2.56 8.50 5.32
C GLN A 192 -1.96 8.42 6.73
N SER A 193 -1.94 7.24 7.35
CA SER A 193 -1.37 7.01 8.68
C SER A 193 0.09 6.57 8.62
N ASP A 194 0.77 6.64 9.76
CA ASP A 194 2.10 6.02 9.91
C ASP A 194 1.94 4.51 10.04
N LEU A 195 2.97 3.75 9.63
CA LEU A 195 3.00 2.30 9.87
C LEU A 195 2.97 1.98 11.38
N PHE A 196 3.46 2.88 12.25
CA PHE A 196 3.25 2.80 13.68
C PHE A 196 1.77 2.68 14.04
N ASP A 197 0.93 3.57 13.52
CA ASP A 197 -0.50 3.61 13.80
C ASP A 197 -1.19 2.31 13.35
N VAL A 198 -0.82 1.84 12.16
CA VAL A 198 -1.33 0.61 11.56
C VAL A 198 -0.97 -0.60 12.44
N LEU A 199 0.29 -0.72 12.85
CA LEU A 199 0.75 -1.79 13.74
C LEU A 199 0.04 -1.72 15.10
N THR A 200 -0.15 -0.52 15.66
CA THR A 200 -0.89 -0.37 16.92
C THR A 200 -2.37 -0.74 16.79
N TYR A 201 -3.01 -0.42 15.67
CA TYR A 201 -4.40 -0.82 15.43
C TYR A 201 -4.54 -2.34 15.35
N ILE A 202 -3.65 -2.99 14.60
CA ILE A 202 -3.68 -4.44 14.44
C ILE A 202 -3.40 -5.15 15.76
N SER A 203 -2.38 -4.73 16.51
CA SER A 203 -2.01 -5.40 17.76
C SER A 203 -2.89 -5.03 18.96
N PHE A 204 -3.36 -3.78 19.03
CA PHE A 204 -3.95 -3.23 20.26
C PHE A 204 -5.32 -2.56 20.08
N LEU A 205 -5.86 -2.48 18.86
CA LEU A 205 -7.11 -1.78 18.53
C LEU A 205 -7.07 -0.25 18.75
N THR A 206 -5.89 0.35 18.84
CA THR A 206 -5.77 1.81 18.90
C THR A 206 -6.12 2.39 17.51
N PRO A 207 -7.15 3.26 17.37
CA PRO A 207 -7.52 3.81 16.08
C PRO A 207 -6.37 4.60 15.44
N PRO A 208 -6.09 4.39 14.14
CA PRO A 208 -4.99 5.08 13.49
C PRO A 208 -5.34 6.55 13.27
N ILE A 209 -4.35 7.44 13.46
CA ILE A 209 -4.45 8.86 13.09
C ILE A 209 -3.66 9.13 11.82
N SER A 210 -4.00 10.20 11.11
CA SER A 210 -3.22 10.61 9.92
C SER A 210 -1.85 11.17 10.33
N ARG A 211 -0.87 11.12 9.43
CA ARG A 211 0.46 11.73 9.63
C ARG A 211 0.35 13.24 9.90
N VAL A 212 -0.54 13.93 9.19
CA VAL A 212 -0.83 15.37 9.40
C VAL A 212 -1.37 15.62 10.80
N GLU A 213 -2.33 14.81 11.25
CA GLU A 213 -2.89 14.93 12.59
C GLU A 213 -1.85 14.62 13.68
N ARG A 214 -1.05 13.58 13.49
CA ARG A 214 0.09 13.25 14.35
C ARG A 214 1.04 14.44 14.51
N VAL A 215 1.47 15.05 13.40
CA VAL A 215 2.35 16.22 13.45
C VAL A 215 1.68 17.37 14.18
N LYS A 216 0.41 17.66 13.86
CA LYS A 216 -0.37 18.74 14.49
C LYS A 216 -0.43 18.61 16.02
N GLN A 217 -0.66 17.40 16.55
CA GLN A 217 -0.78 17.15 17.99
C GLN A 217 0.52 17.43 18.76
N VAL A 218 1.67 17.20 18.15
CA VAL A 218 2.97 17.21 18.85
C VAL A 218 3.92 18.32 18.39
N LYS A 219 3.51 19.15 17.42
CA LYS A 219 4.34 20.20 16.81
C LYS A 219 4.94 21.16 17.84
N GLU A 220 4.13 21.64 18.78
CA GLU A 220 4.60 22.56 19.83
C GLU A 220 5.68 21.92 20.72
N LYS A 221 5.47 20.65 21.09
CA LYS A 221 6.42 19.87 21.89
C LYS A 221 7.72 19.60 21.13
N ILE A 222 7.63 19.31 19.83
CA ILE A 222 8.80 19.14 18.96
C ILE A 222 9.61 20.45 18.88
N PHE A 223 8.95 21.61 18.80
CA PHE A 223 9.60 22.91 18.64
C PHE A 223 10.07 23.57 19.92
N ASN A 224 9.71 23.02 21.07
CA ASN A 224 10.13 23.55 22.36
C ASN A 224 11.67 23.49 22.49
N GLY A 225 12.28 24.62 22.87
CA GLY A 225 13.73 24.73 23.03
C GLY A 225 14.56 24.82 21.75
N LEU A 226 13.94 24.80 20.55
CA LEU A 226 14.68 24.89 19.28
C LEU A 226 14.84 26.33 18.79
N GLY A 227 15.98 26.60 18.13
CA GLY A 227 16.22 27.87 17.43
C GLY A 227 15.43 27.97 16.10
N LYS A 228 15.37 29.18 15.53
CA LYS A 228 14.61 29.45 14.29
C LYS A 228 15.02 28.53 13.13
N GLN A 229 16.32 28.40 12.85
CA GLN A 229 16.84 27.57 11.75
C GLN A 229 16.53 26.08 11.96
N GLN A 230 16.61 25.59 13.19
CA GLN A 230 16.26 24.20 13.53
C GLN A 230 14.76 23.94 13.33
N LYS A 231 13.89 24.87 13.74
CA LYS A 231 12.44 24.77 13.50
C LYS A 231 12.14 24.74 12.01
N GLU A 232 12.73 25.62 11.21
CA GLU A 232 12.54 25.63 9.75
C GLU A 232 13.03 24.33 9.08
N PHE A 233 14.13 23.75 9.57
CA PHE A 233 14.59 22.44 9.11
C PHE A 233 13.60 21.34 9.48
N LEU A 234 13.16 21.26 10.73
CA LEU A 234 12.22 20.24 11.17
C LEU A 234 10.84 20.39 10.51
N ASP A 235 10.34 21.61 10.28
CA ASP A 235 9.11 21.83 9.52
C ASP A 235 9.21 21.24 8.11
N PHE A 236 10.36 21.41 7.45
CA PHE A 236 10.61 20.81 6.14
C PHE A 236 10.67 19.29 6.19
N VAL A 237 11.32 18.71 7.21
CA VAL A 237 11.36 17.25 7.37
C VAL A 237 9.96 16.69 7.66
N LEU A 238 9.19 17.34 8.53
CA LEU A 238 7.82 16.95 8.87
C LEU A 238 6.91 17.04 7.64
N SER A 239 7.06 18.05 6.78
CA SER A 239 6.26 18.12 5.54
C SER A 239 6.57 16.95 4.60
N LYS A 240 7.84 16.52 4.49
CA LYS A 240 8.21 15.34 3.69
C LYS A 240 7.63 14.06 4.29
N TYR A 241 7.64 13.95 5.61
CA TYR A 241 7.02 12.86 6.35
C TYR A 241 5.49 12.79 6.13
N GLU A 242 4.79 13.92 6.23
CA GLU A 242 3.34 13.98 5.97
C GLU A 242 3.01 13.49 4.56
N GLU A 243 3.76 13.95 3.56
CA GLU A 243 3.58 13.62 2.14
C GLU A 243 3.93 12.16 1.81
N LYS A 244 5.09 11.67 2.28
CA LYS A 244 5.71 10.42 1.79
C LYS A 244 5.81 9.30 2.82
N GLY A 245 5.54 9.59 4.09
CA GLY A 245 5.57 8.59 5.15
C GLY A 245 6.90 8.45 5.88
N VAL A 246 6.96 7.41 6.72
CA VAL A 246 8.00 7.20 7.74
C VAL A 246 9.41 6.98 7.18
N GLU A 247 9.53 6.59 5.91
CA GLU A 247 10.84 6.38 5.26
C GLU A 247 11.67 7.66 5.23
N GLU A 248 11.04 8.83 5.10
CA GLU A 248 11.73 10.13 5.11
C GLU A 248 12.37 10.43 6.47
N LEU A 249 12.00 9.70 7.53
CA LEU A 249 12.53 9.85 8.88
C LEU A 249 13.73 8.92 9.16
N SER A 250 14.19 8.13 8.18
CA SER A 250 15.37 7.28 8.33
C SER A 250 16.64 8.11 8.45
N GLU A 251 17.66 7.58 9.15
CA GLU A 251 18.95 8.26 9.27
C GLU A 251 19.63 8.44 7.90
N GLU A 252 19.46 7.50 6.99
CA GLU A 252 20.03 7.54 5.63
C GLU A 252 19.45 8.67 4.77
N LYS A 253 18.24 9.14 5.10
CA LYS A 253 17.62 10.29 4.43
C LYS A 253 18.19 11.62 4.90
N LEU A 254 18.85 11.68 6.06
CA LEU A 254 19.32 12.94 6.64
C LEU A 254 20.26 13.71 5.69
N PRO A 255 21.30 13.12 5.07
CA PRO A 255 22.13 13.83 4.09
C PRO A 255 21.36 14.32 2.87
N ILE A 256 20.36 13.55 2.41
CA ILE A 256 19.52 13.89 1.26
C ILE A 256 18.62 15.09 1.59
N LEU A 257 17.99 15.08 2.77
CA LEU A 257 17.14 16.17 3.25
C LEU A 257 17.91 17.46 3.48
N LEU A 258 19.14 17.36 4.02
CA LEU A 258 20.02 18.52 4.20
C LEU A 258 20.40 19.13 2.84
N ASN A 259 20.80 18.32 1.87
CA ASN A 259 21.10 18.82 0.52
C ASN A 259 19.85 19.38 -0.19
N LEU A 260 18.69 18.76 -0.02
CA LEU A 260 17.46 19.22 -0.65
C LEU A 260 17.01 20.59 -0.11
N LYS A 261 17.21 20.87 1.18
CA LYS A 261 16.84 22.15 1.80
C LYS A 261 17.90 23.24 1.65
N TYR A 262 19.19 22.88 1.78
CA TYR A 262 20.29 23.85 1.86
C TYR A 262 21.18 23.87 0.62
N HIS A 263 20.91 23.04 -0.38
CA HIS A 263 21.71 22.85 -1.61
C HIS A 263 23.12 22.26 -1.41
N ALA A 264 23.68 22.35 -0.20
CA ALA A 264 24.92 21.70 0.20
C ALA A 264 24.93 21.37 1.70
N ILE A 265 25.62 20.29 2.09
CA ILE A 265 25.81 19.92 3.50
C ILE A 265 26.57 21.00 4.28
N ALA A 266 27.56 21.65 3.66
CA ALA A 266 28.33 22.72 4.31
C ALA A 266 27.43 23.89 4.74
N ASP A 267 26.47 24.28 3.90
CA ASP A 267 25.52 25.35 4.21
C ASP A 267 24.55 24.93 5.30
N ALA A 268 24.14 23.66 5.31
CA ALA A 268 23.33 23.10 6.39
C ALA A 268 24.07 23.15 7.74
N VAL A 269 25.37 22.81 7.77
CA VAL A 269 26.22 22.89 8.99
C VAL A 269 26.38 24.34 9.45
N ASN A 270 26.58 25.28 8.52
CA ASN A 270 26.66 26.71 8.85
C ASN A 270 25.34 27.23 9.46
N ALA A 271 24.20 26.73 8.99
CA ALA A 271 22.87 27.16 9.45
C ALA A 271 22.37 26.42 10.70
N LEU A 272 22.72 25.15 10.89
CA LEU A 272 22.16 24.30 11.95
C LEU A 272 23.16 23.96 13.06
N GLY A 273 24.45 24.25 12.83
CA GLY A 273 25.55 23.92 13.72
C GLY A 273 26.22 22.59 13.38
N ALA A 274 26.97 22.05 14.34
CA ALA A 274 27.77 20.84 14.14
C ALA A 274 26.91 19.62 13.74
N VAL A 275 27.48 18.71 12.95
CA VAL A 275 26.81 17.50 12.45
C VAL A 275 26.16 16.68 13.56
N GLU A 276 26.83 16.51 14.70
CA GLU A 276 26.29 15.82 15.87
C GLU A 276 25.01 16.48 16.43
N SER A 277 24.96 17.82 16.43
CA SER A 277 23.78 18.58 16.86
C SER A 277 22.62 18.39 15.88
N ILE A 278 22.89 18.40 14.57
CA ILE A 278 21.88 18.15 13.53
C ILE A 278 21.30 16.76 13.70
N ARG A 279 22.17 15.75 13.80
CA ARG A 279 21.77 14.35 13.99
C ARG A 279 20.98 14.17 15.28
N SER A 280 21.43 14.74 16.40
CA SER A 280 20.72 14.70 17.68
C SER A 280 19.35 15.37 17.60
N THR A 281 19.24 16.53 16.94
CA THR A 281 17.97 17.22 16.70
C THR A 281 17.03 16.34 15.88
N PHE A 282 17.53 15.74 14.80
CA PHE A 282 16.79 14.83 13.93
C PHE A 282 16.29 13.56 14.66
N PHE A 283 17.07 13.02 15.59
CA PHE A 283 16.68 11.85 16.38
C PHE A 283 15.70 12.22 17.50
N ASN A 284 15.92 13.34 18.18
CA ASN A 284 15.12 13.71 19.35
C ASN A 284 13.72 14.17 18.99
N PHE A 285 13.52 14.85 17.85
CA PHE A 285 12.16 15.22 17.47
C PHE A 285 11.28 13.99 17.22
N GLN A 286 11.85 12.90 16.71
CA GLN A 286 11.08 11.66 16.46
C GLN A 286 10.59 11.02 17.75
N LYS A 287 11.34 11.12 18.86
CA LYS A 287 10.84 10.75 20.19
C LYS A 287 9.59 11.53 20.59
N ASN A 288 9.56 12.82 20.25
CA ASN A 288 8.39 13.67 20.50
C ASN A 288 7.25 13.41 19.50
N LEU A 289 7.56 13.08 18.24
CA LEU A 289 6.59 12.75 17.19
C LEU A 289 5.69 11.56 17.56
N TYR A 290 6.25 10.61 18.30
CA TYR A 290 5.54 9.46 18.83
C TYR A 290 5.36 9.53 20.35
N ALA A 291 5.41 10.69 21.00
CA ALA A 291 5.08 10.78 22.42
C ALA A 291 3.57 10.63 22.64
N LYS A 292 3.14 10.11 23.80
CA LYS A 292 1.73 10.22 24.21
C LYS A 292 1.40 11.68 24.52
N GLU A 293 0.18 12.11 24.18
CA GLU A 293 -0.40 13.32 24.77
C GLU A 293 -0.41 13.15 26.29
N THR A 294 0.13 14.14 26.99
CA THR A 294 0.21 14.17 28.46
C THR A 294 -0.91 15.06 28.98
#